data_AF-A0A701V8V0-F1
#
_entry.id   AF-A0A701V8V0-F1
#
_cell.length_a   1.000
_cell.length_b   1.000
_cell.length_c   1.000
_cell.angle_alpha   90.00
_cell.angle_beta   90.00
_cell.angle_gamma   90.00
#
_symmetry.space_group_name_H-M   'P 1'
#
loop_
_entity.id
_entity.type
_entity.pdbx_description
1 polymer ?
#
loop_
_entity_poly.entity_id
_entity_poly.type
_entity_poly.pdbx_seq_one_letter_code
_entity_poly.pdbx_strand_id
1 'polypeptide(L)'
;MYRKDGKPIFMAAIGSTPFERGDAAEGFLIVTSAADKDLVDIHDRRPLVLSPDAAREWMRQGISGKEIEEIIADGAVPTDKFTCHAETRTVGNVKIKGTNQSRQYDYITGQ
;
A
#
# COMPACT_ATOMS: atom_id res chain seq x y z
N MET A 1 -8.66 -0.01 -0.88
CA MET A 1 -8.04 -1.14 -0.14
C MET A 1 -7.47 -0.63 1.18
N TYR A 2 -7.82 -1.26 2.30
CA TYR A 2 -7.28 -0.93 3.63
C TYR A 2 -7.23 -2.20 4.51
N ARG A 3 -6.50 -2.18 5.62
CA ARG A 3 -6.41 -3.34 6.52
C ARG A 3 -7.70 -3.54 7.29
N LYS A 4 -8.15 -4.79 7.43
CA LYS A 4 -9.33 -5.18 8.21
C LYS A 4 -9.27 -4.72 9.67
N ASP A 5 -8.06 -4.60 10.23
CA ASP A 5 -7.83 -4.16 11.61
C ASP A 5 -7.77 -2.62 11.77
N GLY A 6 -8.01 -1.86 10.69
CA GLY A 6 -8.00 -0.39 10.71
C GLY A 6 -6.62 0.24 10.91
N LYS A 7 -5.55 -0.55 11.01
CA LYS A 7 -4.18 -0.03 11.15
C LYS A 7 -3.65 0.54 9.82
N PRO A 8 -2.69 1.47 9.86
CA PRO A 8 -2.02 1.94 8.65
C PRO A 8 -1.24 0.82 7.96
N ILE A 9 -0.93 1.03 6.69
CA ILE A 9 -0.09 0.14 5.87
C ILE A 9 1.31 0.73 5.73
N PHE A 10 2.32 -0.14 5.71
CA PHE A 10 3.69 0.20 5.37
C PHE A 10 3.99 -0.41 3.99
N MET A 11 4.08 0.43 2.96
CA MET A 11 4.40 -0.01 1.60
C MET A 11 5.91 -0.03 1.40
N ALA A 12 6.44 -1.15 0.92
CA ALA A 12 7.84 -1.24 0.55
C ALA A 12 8.15 -0.32 -0.64
N ALA A 13 9.27 0.40 -0.56
CA ALA A 13 9.72 1.30 -1.59
C ALA A 13 11.23 1.18 -1.80
N ILE A 14 11.65 1.40 -3.05
CA ILE A 14 13.05 1.55 -3.45
C ILE A 14 13.22 2.92 -4.10
N GLY A 15 14.39 3.53 -3.99
CA GLY A 15 14.60 4.84 -4.59
C GLY A 15 16.05 5.27 -4.59
N SER A 16 16.31 6.41 -5.23
CA SER A 16 17.65 6.95 -5.41
C SER A 16 18.00 7.88 -4.25
N THR A 17 19.03 7.54 -3.47
CA THR A 17 19.53 8.34 -2.34
C THR A 17 20.60 9.36 -2.78
N PRO A 18 20.75 10.52 -2.10
CA PRO A 18 20.04 10.97 -0.90
C PRO A 18 18.68 11.60 -1.22
N PHE A 19 17.62 11.25 -0.48
CA PHE A 19 16.24 11.64 -0.77
C PHE A 19 15.95 13.14 -0.58
N GLU A 20 16.78 13.80 0.22
CA GLU A 20 16.67 15.18 0.67
C GLU A 20 17.07 16.16 -0.45
N ARG A 21 17.68 15.67 -1.54
CA ARG A 21 18.08 16.49 -2.68
C ARG A 21 16.90 17.03 -3.48
N GLY A 22 15.69 16.50 -3.28
CA GLY A 22 14.47 16.98 -3.92
C GLY A 22 14.50 16.83 -5.45
N ASP A 23 15.05 15.71 -5.93
CA ASP A 23 15.21 15.45 -7.36
C ASP A 23 13.84 15.30 -8.06
N ALA A 24 13.67 15.99 -9.18
CA ALA A 24 12.42 15.94 -9.95
C ALA A 24 12.35 14.73 -10.89
N ALA A 25 13.48 14.13 -11.24
CA ALA A 25 13.58 12.98 -12.14
C ALA A 25 13.78 11.66 -11.37
N GLU A 26 14.46 11.70 -10.22
CA GLU A 26 14.80 10.52 -9.44
C GLU A 26 14.15 10.51 -8.05
N GLY A 27 13.01 9.82 -7.94
CA GLY A 27 12.28 9.66 -6.69
C GLY A 27 12.36 8.25 -6.11
N PHE A 28 11.20 7.72 -5.77
CA PHE A 28 11.02 6.37 -5.28
C PHE A 28 9.95 5.64 -6.09
N LEU A 29 10.01 4.32 -6.05
CA LEU A 29 9.01 3.42 -6.61
C LEU A 29 8.40 2.59 -5.49
N ILE A 30 7.09 2.40 -5.56
CA ILE A 30 6.39 1.44 -4.70
C ILE A 30 6.58 0.04 -5.27
N VAL A 31 7.08 -0.88 -4.45
CA VAL A 31 7.24 -2.29 -4.84
C VAL A 31 5.85 -2.94 -4.89
N THR A 32 5.62 -3.78 -5.91
CA THR A 32 4.33 -4.47 -6.08
C THR A 32 4.45 -5.98 -5.93
N SER A 33 3.39 -6.61 -5.45
CA SER A 33 3.20 -8.07 -5.41
C SER A 33 1.97 -8.45 -6.25
N ALA A 34 1.82 -9.74 -6.55
CA ALA A 34 0.60 -10.22 -7.19
C ALA A 34 -0.59 -10.02 -6.24
N ALA A 35 -1.76 -9.70 -6.80
CA ALA A 35 -3.01 -9.81 -6.07
C ALA A 35 -3.43 -11.28 -5.98
N ASP A 36 -3.82 -11.76 -4.80
CA ASP A 36 -4.44 -13.08 -4.68
C ASP A 36 -5.94 -13.01 -5.03
N LYS A 37 -6.55 -14.19 -5.25
CA LYS A 37 -7.88 -14.40 -5.85
C LYS A 37 -9.00 -13.46 -5.36
N ASP A 38 -9.00 -13.05 -4.09
CA ASP A 38 -10.03 -12.16 -3.53
C ASP A 38 -9.87 -10.68 -3.93
N LEU A 39 -8.72 -10.29 -4.49
CA LEU A 39 -8.42 -8.94 -4.99
C LEU A 39 -8.22 -8.88 -6.52
N VAL A 40 -8.14 -10.04 -7.20
CA VAL A 40 -7.97 -10.15 -8.66
C VAL A 40 -9.14 -9.50 -9.41
N ASP A 41 -10.35 -9.48 -8.84
CA ASP A 41 -11.51 -8.83 -9.43
C ASP A 41 -11.37 -7.29 -9.57
N ILE A 42 -10.33 -6.68 -8.96
CA ILE A 42 -10.07 -5.24 -9.02
C ILE A 42 -8.79 -4.93 -9.83
N HIS A 43 -7.70 -5.68 -9.65
CA HIS A 43 -6.46 -5.58 -10.44
C HIS A 43 -5.55 -6.79 -10.16
N ASP A 44 -4.66 -7.15 -11.09
CA ASP A 44 -3.67 -8.24 -10.94
C ASP A 44 -2.48 -7.91 -10.01
N ARG A 45 -2.32 -6.64 -9.60
CA ARG A 45 -1.19 -6.15 -8.80
C ARG A 45 -1.65 -5.38 -7.58
N ARG A 46 -0.89 -5.47 -6.50
CA ARG A 46 -1.07 -4.68 -5.27
C ARG A 46 0.27 -4.16 -4.74
N PRO A 47 0.29 -3.09 -3.94
CA PRO A 47 1.50 -2.71 -3.20
C PRO A 47 1.99 -3.86 -2.33
N LEU A 48 3.30 -4.06 -2.25
CA LEU A 48 3.90 -4.93 -1.25
C LEU A 48 3.78 -4.25 0.12
N VAL A 49 2.85 -4.73 0.95
CA VAL A 49 2.65 -4.23 2.30
C VAL A 49 3.41 -5.10 3.29
N LEU A 50 4.21 -4.48 4.16
CA LEU A 50 4.99 -5.15 5.20
C LEU A 50 4.35 -4.99 6.58
N SER A 51 4.61 -5.96 7.45
CA SER A 51 4.35 -5.82 8.89
C SER A 51 5.20 -4.67 9.48
N PRO A 52 4.82 -4.10 10.63
CA PRO A 52 5.62 -3.03 11.26
C PRO A 52 7.07 -3.45 11.53
N ASP A 53 7.29 -4.70 11.94
CA ASP A 53 8.62 -5.22 12.26
C ASP A 53 9.45 -5.41 10.98
N ALA A 54 8.86 -6.01 9.94
CA ALA A 54 9.52 -6.15 8.65
C ALA A 54 9.80 -4.80 7.97
N ALA A 55 8.94 -3.79 8.15
CA ALA A 55 9.17 -2.44 7.65
C ALA A 55 10.38 -1.78 8.33
N ARG A 56 10.67 -2.08 9.60
CA ARG A 56 11.88 -1.59 10.27
C ARG A 56 13.12 -2.28 9.73
N GLU A 57 13.08 -3.59 9.55
CA GLU A 57 14.20 -4.31 8.95
C GLU A 57 14.46 -3.84 7.52
N TRP A 58 13.41 -3.61 6.71
CA TRP A 58 13.52 -3.07 5.34
C TRP A 58 14.32 -1.75 5.25
N MET A 59 14.25 -0.90 6.27
CA MET A 59 14.93 0.40 6.29
C MET A 59 16.41 0.33 6.68
N ARG A 60 16.92 -0.83 7.12
CA ARG A 60 18.34 -0.95 7.49
C ARG A 60 19.23 -0.76 6.25
N GLN A 61 20.37 -0.15 6.45
CA GLN A 61 21.38 -0.02 5.41
C GLN A 61 22.27 -1.27 5.36
N GLY A 62 22.80 -1.58 4.18
CA GLY A 62 23.75 -2.68 4.00
C GLY A 62 23.11 -4.08 4.06
N ILE A 63 21.79 -4.18 3.95
CA ILE A 63 21.08 -5.46 3.85
C ILE A 63 21.40 -6.10 2.49
N SER A 64 21.73 -7.38 2.49
CA SER A 64 21.93 -8.15 1.26
C SER A 64 20.61 -8.44 0.54
N GLY A 65 20.67 -8.73 -0.76
CA GLY A 65 19.47 -9.15 -1.52
C GLY A 65 18.77 -10.37 -0.91
N LYS A 66 19.52 -11.30 -0.34
CA LYS A 66 18.97 -12.50 0.32
C LYS A 66 18.21 -12.15 1.60
N GLU A 67 18.77 -11.29 2.45
CA GLU A 67 18.07 -10.83 3.65
C GLU A 67 16.81 -10.05 3.29
N ILE A 68 16.81 -9.30 2.18
CA ILE A 68 15.60 -8.65 1.65
C ILE A 68 14.53 -9.68 1.29
N GLU A 69 14.90 -10.76 0.58
CA GLU A 69 13.96 -11.84 0.25
C GLU A 69 13.35 -12.48 1.51
N GLU A 70 14.15 -12.71 2.54
CA GLU A 70 13.70 -13.25 3.84
C GLU A 70 12.74 -12.28 4.55
N ILE A 71 13.06 -10.98 4.59
CA ILE A 71 12.17 -9.94 5.15
C ILE A 71 10.82 -9.91 4.42
N ILE A 72 10.82 -10.06 3.09
CA ILE A 72 9.59 -10.09 2.29
C ILE A 72 8.80 -11.36 2.59
N ALA A 73 9.45 -12.53 2.60
CA ALA A 73 8.81 -13.81 2.82
C ALA A 73 8.11 -13.88 4.19
N ASP A 74 8.78 -13.42 5.24
CA ASP A 74 8.26 -13.46 6.60
C ASP A 74 7.34 -12.28 6.94
N GLY A 75 7.56 -11.14 6.27
CA GLY A 75 6.97 -9.86 6.63
C GLY A 75 5.80 -9.39 5.77
N ALA A 76 5.58 -9.98 4.60
CA ALA A 76 4.52 -9.56 3.69
C ALA A 76 3.13 -9.81 4.30
N VAL A 77 2.29 -8.79 4.29
CA VAL A 77 0.91 -8.89 4.79
C VAL A 77 0.04 -9.61 3.74
N PRO A 78 -0.61 -10.74 4.10
CA PRO A 78 -1.39 -11.51 3.15
C PRO A 78 -2.68 -10.80 2.74
N THR A 79 -3.19 -11.16 1.56
CA THR A 79 -4.36 -10.54 0.91
C THR A 79 -5.62 -10.62 1.77
N ASP A 80 -5.80 -11.72 2.50
CA ASP A 80 -6.91 -11.95 3.41
C ASP A 80 -6.99 -10.96 4.58
N LYS A 81 -5.96 -10.13 4.82
CA LYS A 81 -5.94 -9.07 5.84
C LYS A 81 -6.48 -7.73 5.34
N PHE A 82 -6.86 -7.65 4.07
CA PHE A 82 -7.36 -6.41 3.46
C PHE A 82 -8.84 -6.49 3.12
N THR A 83 -9.47 -5.32 3.12
CA THR A 83 -10.80 -5.09 2.57
C THR A 83 -10.68 -4.08 1.43
N CYS A 84 -11.43 -4.30 0.35
CA CYS A 84 -11.58 -3.38 -0.76
C CYS A 84 -13.05 -3.04 -0.93
N HIS A 85 -13.35 -1.74 -0.99
CA HIS A 85 -14.66 -1.23 -1.40
C HIS A 85 -14.53 -0.58 -2.77
N ALA A 86 -15.58 -0.67 -3.58
CA ALA A 86 -15.65 0.08 -4.82
C ALA A 86 -15.91 1.55 -4.49
N GLU A 87 -14.93 2.41 -4.74
CA GLU A 87 -15.07 3.85 -4.51
C GLU A 87 -15.81 4.56 -5.65
N THR A 88 -16.41 5.70 -5.35
CA THR A 88 -17.05 6.55 -6.37
C THR A 88 -16.03 7.15 -7.34
N ARG A 89 -16.44 7.38 -8.61
CA ARG A 89 -15.60 7.95 -9.70
C ARG A 89 -14.93 9.28 -9.35
N THR A 90 -15.42 9.96 -8.33
CA THR A 90 -14.90 11.21 -7.77
C THR A 90 -13.44 11.11 -7.34
N VAL A 91 -12.97 9.93 -6.91
CA VAL A 91 -11.59 9.69 -6.46
C VAL A 91 -10.56 9.84 -7.60
N GLY A 92 -10.97 9.68 -8.86
CA GLY A 92 -10.08 9.86 -10.02
C GLY A 92 -9.71 11.31 -10.33
N ASN A 93 -10.34 12.30 -9.67
CA ASN A 93 -10.05 13.71 -9.90
C ASN A 93 -9.07 14.26 -8.85
N VAL A 94 -7.80 14.40 -9.25
CA VAL A 94 -6.69 14.91 -8.41
C VAL A 94 -6.93 16.31 -7.82
N LYS A 95 -7.90 17.05 -8.35
CA LYS A 95 -8.28 18.40 -7.86
C LYS A 95 -9.17 18.35 -6.62
N ILE A 96 -9.77 17.20 -6.30
CA ILE A 96 -10.61 17.03 -5.12
C ILE A 96 -9.71 16.66 -3.96
N LYS A 97 -9.64 17.50 -2.93
CA LYS A 97 -8.89 17.26 -1.68
C LYS A 97 -9.83 17.38 -0.50
N GLY A 98 -9.90 16.35 0.37
CA GLY A 98 -10.72 16.39 1.59
C GLY A 98 -11.06 15.01 2.16
N THR A 99 -11.52 14.98 3.42
CA THR A 99 -11.93 13.79 4.21
C THR A 99 -13.16 13.04 3.69
N ASN A 100 -13.73 13.47 2.56
CA ASN A 100 -14.93 12.88 1.97
C ASN A 100 -14.65 11.85 0.86
N GLN A 101 -13.39 11.44 0.66
CA GLN A 101 -13.04 10.46 -0.38
C GLN A 101 -13.27 9.00 0.03
N SER A 102 -13.57 8.72 1.30
CA SER A 102 -13.77 7.37 1.85
C SER A 102 -15.10 7.17 2.58
N ARG A 103 -16.05 8.11 2.46
CA ARG A 103 -17.41 7.92 2.99
C ARG A 103 -18.34 7.45 1.88
N GLN A 104 -18.93 6.27 2.04
CA GLN A 104 -20.13 5.91 1.29
C GLN A 104 -21.24 5.40 2.22
N TYR A 105 -22.43 5.98 1.97
CA TYR A 105 -23.79 5.53 2.32
C TYR A 105 -24.21 5.37 3.79
N ASP A 106 -24.49 6.49 4.45
CA ASP A 106 -25.48 6.54 5.56
C ASP A 106 -26.86 7.09 5.12
N TYR A 107 -27.13 7.22 3.81
CA TYR A 107 -28.39 7.84 3.33
C TYR A 107 -29.35 6.91 2.57
N ILE A 108 -29.11 5.60 2.52
CA ILE A 108 -30.05 4.67 1.87
C ILE A 108 -30.24 3.42 2.73
N THR A 109 -30.77 3.61 3.93
CA THR A 109 -31.69 2.68 4.63
C THR A 109 -32.03 3.29 6.00
N GLY A 110 -33.02 4.17 6.03
CA GLY A 110 -33.49 4.79 7.27
C GLY A 110 -34.67 5.73 7.07
N GLN A 111 -35.86 5.13 6.89
CA GLN A 111 -37.20 5.72 6.78
C GLN A 111 -37.55 6.55 5.53
#